data_AF-A0A6C2YUV4-F1
#
_entry.id   AF-A0A6C2YUV4-F1
#
_cell.length_a   1.000
_cell.length_b   1.000
_cell.length_c   1.000
_cell.angle_alpha   90.00
_cell.angle_beta   90.00
_cell.angle_gamma   90.00
#
_symmetry.space_group_name_H-M   'P 1'
#
loop_
_entity.id
_entity.type
_entity.pdbx_description
1 polymer ?
#
loop_
_entity_poly.entity_id
_entity_poly.type
_entity_poly.pdbx_seq_one_letter_code
_entity_poly.pdbx_strand_id
1 'polypeptide(L)'
;MGILGRVLIVLNLLAAGGFVYVGMMDYKIRTDWAIGIFKYEIAVAGLPLEESKTSASDGFVALDFQYPDRQPVPEIPTSIFNQFFIPAAGGNELGGGAVTSLNAEVKRVQTKINEVLDSLDGDAAKVRKLFAYLINQPKTFEEREKIRSMANANNALEQLRGELSRRFEVLLSPVARDAAVDADGRKVTHRTIAERREEIGHLLYHLSPEPAWQDRVLFLLGQETYVGVVSNQAASLQLMATRLQTIMTDEQSLFEPRYQELVQKALFLALEVRSRSVELASQIQLTADHQTLVEAREAEVAAVKMELAKARQETKDGLVKLAGLEQQAFQIQREIGEALDTIVGLESDIRKREVGSGR
;
A
#
# COMPACT_ATOMS: atom_id res chain seq x y z
N MET A 1 16.04 -96.29 30.61
CA MET A 1 16.24 -95.56 29.34
C MET A 1 17.61 -95.91 28.78
N GLY A 2 17.69 -96.55 27.62
CA GLY A 2 18.97 -96.90 26.99
C GLY A 2 19.77 -95.66 26.59
N ILE A 3 21.09 -95.79 26.51
CA ILE A 3 22.03 -94.73 26.11
C ILE A 3 21.62 -94.08 24.79
N LEU A 4 21.14 -94.87 23.81
CA LEU A 4 20.65 -94.40 22.52
C LEU A 4 19.45 -93.43 22.64
N GLY A 5 18.52 -93.69 23.55
CA GLY A 5 17.37 -92.81 23.77
C GLY A 5 17.79 -91.44 24.31
N ARG A 6 18.81 -91.39 25.18
CA ARG A 6 19.35 -90.12 25.70
C ARG A 6 20.08 -89.32 24.62
N VAL A 7 20.84 -90.00 23.75
CA VAL A 7 21.53 -89.36 22.63
C VAL A 7 20.54 -88.76 21.63
N LEU A 8 19.46 -89.49 21.30
CA LEU A 8 18.41 -88.98 20.42
C LEU A 8 17.70 -87.74 20.96
N ILE A 9 17.44 -87.68 22.27
CA ILE A 9 16.84 -86.48 22.90
C ILE A 9 17.75 -85.26 22.74
N VAL A 10 19.06 -85.42 22.97
CA VAL A 10 20.03 -84.32 22.81
C VAL A 10 20.10 -83.85 21.34
N LEU A 11 20.14 -84.78 20.39
CA LEU A 11 20.17 -84.44 18.96
C LEU A 11 18.90 -83.71 18.51
N ASN A 12 17.72 -84.14 18.96
CA ASN A 12 16.46 -83.44 18.65
C ASN A 12 16.40 -82.05 19.28
N LEU A 13 16.92 -81.87 20.49
CA LEU A 13 16.97 -80.57 21.15
C LEU A 13 17.94 -79.61 20.45
N LEU A 14 19.09 -80.11 19.98
CA LEU A 14 20.02 -79.34 19.16
C LEU A 14 19.40 -78.98 17.79
N ALA A 15 18.71 -79.92 17.15
CA ALA A 15 18.02 -79.67 15.88
C ALA A 15 16.92 -78.61 16.06
N ALA A 16 16.08 -78.73 17.09
CA ALA A 16 15.05 -77.75 17.42
C ALA A 16 15.65 -76.36 17.70
N GLY A 17 16.73 -76.28 18.48
CA GLY A 17 17.49 -75.04 18.70
C GLY A 17 18.02 -74.44 17.40
N GLY A 18 18.53 -75.27 16.50
CA GLY A 18 18.97 -74.88 15.16
C GLY A 18 17.83 -74.28 14.32
N PHE A 19 16.65 -74.92 14.30
CA PHE A 19 15.48 -74.40 13.59
C PHE A 19 14.99 -73.06 14.15
N VAL A 20 14.95 -72.91 15.48
CA VAL A 20 14.59 -71.64 16.12
C VAL A 20 15.59 -70.54 15.76
N TYR A 21 16.89 -70.84 15.80
CA TYR A 21 17.93 -69.89 15.42
C TYR A 21 17.84 -69.46 13.94
N VAL A 22 17.67 -70.43 13.01
CA VAL A 22 17.48 -70.14 11.59
C VAL A 22 16.20 -69.33 11.36
N GLY A 23 15.12 -69.66 12.06
CA GLY A 23 13.87 -68.89 12.01
C GLY A 23 14.05 -67.45 12.50
N MET A 24 14.76 -67.24 13.60
CA MET A 24 15.10 -65.89 14.10
C MET A 24 15.99 -65.12 13.12
N MET A 25 16.94 -65.80 12.47
CA MET A 25 17.82 -65.19 11.47
C MET A 25 17.06 -64.80 10.19
N ASP A 26 16.19 -65.67 9.67
CA ASP A 26 15.33 -65.38 8.51
C ASP A 26 14.38 -64.22 8.81
N TYR A 27 13.75 -64.22 9.98
CA TYR A 27 12.90 -63.11 10.42
C TYR A 27 13.67 -61.79 10.45
N LYS A 28 14.87 -61.77 11.06
CA LYS A 28 15.72 -60.56 11.12
C LYS A 28 16.11 -60.05 9.74
N ILE A 29 16.53 -60.94 8.82
CA ILE A 29 16.91 -60.56 7.45
C ILE A 29 15.72 -59.96 6.70
N ARG A 30 14.53 -60.58 6.82
CA ARG A 30 13.31 -60.04 6.20
C ARG A 30 12.92 -58.69 6.78
N THR A 31 13.05 -58.50 8.10
CA THR A 31 12.79 -57.19 8.72
C THR A 31 13.79 -56.14 8.25
N ASP A 32 15.09 -56.48 8.17
CA ASP A 32 16.12 -55.55 7.71
C ASP A 32 15.90 -55.15 6.25
N TRP A 33 15.49 -56.09 5.39
CA TRP A 33 15.13 -55.81 4.00
C TRP A 33 13.87 -54.96 3.88
N ALA A 34 12.83 -55.27 4.65
CA ALA A 34 11.60 -54.48 4.68
C ALA A 34 11.91 -53.04 5.13
N ILE A 35 12.74 -52.87 6.16
CA ILE A 35 13.20 -51.56 6.62
C ILE A 35 14.03 -50.86 5.53
N GLY A 36 14.91 -51.57 4.83
CA GLY A 36 15.70 -51.01 3.73
C GLY A 36 14.85 -50.50 2.57
N ILE A 37 13.87 -51.30 2.13
CA ILE A 37 12.90 -50.91 1.09
C ILE A 37 12.09 -49.70 1.56
N PHE A 38 11.65 -49.71 2.83
CA PHE A 38 10.91 -48.60 3.41
C PHE A 38 11.71 -47.30 3.51
N LYS A 39 13.01 -47.38 3.81
CA LYS A 39 13.89 -46.18 3.78
C LYS A 39 13.96 -45.62 2.37
N TYR A 40 14.11 -46.49 1.37
CA TYR A 40 14.21 -46.10 -0.04
C TYR A 40 12.91 -45.46 -0.55
N GLU A 41 11.81 -46.22 -0.57
CA GLU A 41 10.57 -45.83 0.09
C GLU A 41 10.27 -44.33 0.27
N ILE A 42 10.40 -43.94 1.54
CA ILE A 42 10.23 -42.58 2.02
C ILE A 42 11.22 -41.61 1.38
N ALA A 43 12.48 -42.00 1.18
CA ALA A 43 13.47 -41.10 0.61
C ALA A 43 13.08 -40.63 -0.80
N VAL A 44 12.50 -41.51 -1.61
CA VAL A 44 12.07 -41.21 -2.98
C VAL A 44 10.66 -40.61 -3.00
N ALA A 45 9.68 -41.33 -2.46
CA ALA A 45 8.27 -40.97 -2.60
C ALA A 45 7.69 -40.15 -1.44
N GLY A 46 8.36 -40.13 -0.27
CA GLY A 46 7.86 -39.50 0.95
C GLY A 46 6.80 -40.31 1.69
N LEU A 47 6.18 -39.69 2.68
CA LEU A 47 5.06 -40.27 3.43
C LEU A 47 3.79 -40.38 2.60
N PRO A 48 2.87 -41.30 2.92
CA PRO A 48 1.56 -41.35 2.27
C PRO A 48 0.74 -40.07 2.56
N LEU A 49 -0.17 -39.75 1.64
CA LEU A 49 -1.01 -38.55 1.75
C LEU A 49 -2.03 -38.68 2.89
N GLU A 50 -2.68 -39.83 2.96
CA GLU A 50 -3.72 -40.17 3.93
C GLU A 50 -3.20 -41.18 4.94
N GLU A 51 -3.81 -41.21 6.13
CA GLU A 51 -3.53 -42.26 7.11
C GLU A 51 -4.02 -43.62 6.59
N SER A 52 -3.30 -44.69 6.94
CA SER A 52 -3.71 -46.04 6.57
C SER A 52 -5.09 -46.35 7.14
N LYS A 53 -5.97 -46.92 6.30
CA LYS A 53 -7.27 -47.45 6.75
C LYS A 53 -7.11 -48.75 7.54
N THR A 54 -5.98 -49.42 7.38
CA THR A 54 -5.66 -50.67 8.08
C THR A 54 -5.20 -50.34 9.50
N SER A 55 -5.88 -50.90 10.49
CA SER A 55 -5.42 -50.81 11.88
C SER A 55 -4.10 -51.54 12.03
N ALA A 56 -3.07 -50.83 12.49
CA ALA A 56 -1.77 -51.43 12.79
C ALA A 56 -1.87 -52.28 14.06
N SER A 57 -1.05 -53.33 14.15
CA SER A 57 -0.87 -54.07 15.40
C SER A 57 -0.18 -53.21 16.48
N ASP A 58 -0.36 -53.57 17.76
CA ASP A 58 0.21 -52.82 18.88
C ASP A 58 1.75 -52.76 18.79
N GLY A 59 2.30 -51.55 18.87
CA GLY A 59 3.72 -51.28 18.66
C GLY A 59 4.18 -51.17 17.21
N PHE A 60 3.25 -51.16 16.24
CA PHE A 60 3.54 -51.00 14.83
C PHE A 60 2.79 -49.81 14.19
N VAL A 61 3.29 -49.36 13.04
CA VAL A 61 2.70 -48.31 12.21
C VAL A 61 2.40 -48.89 10.84
N ALA A 62 1.14 -48.77 10.40
CA ALA A 62 0.71 -49.14 9.06
C ALA A 62 0.76 -47.90 8.14
N LEU A 63 1.44 -48.03 7.01
CA LEU A 63 1.58 -46.97 6.01
C LEU A 63 1.06 -47.50 4.68
N ASP A 64 0.08 -46.79 4.11
CA ASP A 64 -0.56 -47.18 2.86
C ASP A 64 0.10 -46.44 1.69
N PHE A 65 1.18 -47.02 1.16
CA PHE A 65 1.77 -46.53 -0.08
C PHE A 65 0.95 -47.02 -1.27
N GLN A 66 0.37 -46.08 -2.03
CA GLN A 66 -0.49 -46.39 -3.17
C GLN A 66 0.31 -46.84 -4.41
N TYR A 67 0.80 -48.06 -4.32
CA TYR A 67 1.16 -49.04 -5.36
C TYR A 67 0.04 -49.48 -6.29
N PRO A 68 -0.10 -49.09 -7.58
CA PRO A 68 -0.98 -49.82 -8.50
C PRO A 68 -0.70 -51.34 -8.55
N ASP A 69 0.57 -51.76 -8.40
CA ASP A 69 0.98 -53.17 -8.57
C ASP A 69 1.77 -53.77 -7.38
N ARG A 70 1.87 -53.08 -6.24
CA ARG A 70 2.66 -53.56 -5.09
C ARG A 70 1.76 -54.01 -3.95
N GLN A 71 2.11 -55.14 -3.33
CA GLN A 71 1.51 -55.53 -2.07
C GLN A 71 1.79 -54.46 -1.00
N PRO A 72 0.83 -54.19 -0.10
CA PRO A 72 1.01 -53.22 0.96
C PRO A 72 2.28 -53.54 1.75
N VAL A 73 3.08 -52.50 2.02
CA VAL A 73 4.33 -52.65 2.77
C VAL A 73 3.97 -53.18 4.17
N PRO A 74 4.71 -54.18 4.70
CA PRO A 74 4.47 -54.72 6.03
C PRO A 74 4.58 -53.62 7.09
N GLU A 75 3.81 -53.78 8.17
CA GLU A 75 3.82 -52.90 9.33
C GLU A 75 5.23 -52.73 9.90
N ILE A 76 5.56 -51.51 10.34
CA ILE A 76 6.90 -51.16 10.81
C ILE A 76 6.86 -50.89 12.31
N PRO A 77 7.80 -51.43 13.11
CA PRO A 77 7.85 -51.15 14.53
C PRO A 77 7.92 -49.63 14.80
N THR A 78 7.09 -49.12 15.70
CA THR A 78 7.01 -47.68 16.03
C THR A 78 8.36 -47.12 16.50
N SER A 79 9.18 -47.94 17.16
CA SER A 79 10.53 -47.55 17.58
C SER A 79 11.45 -47.22 16.40
N ILE A 80 11.40 -48.04 15.34
CA ILE A 80 12.19 -47.83 14.12
C ILE A 80 11.61 -46.66 13.33
N PHE A 81 10.28 -46.56 13.25
CA PHE A 81 9.60 -45.44 12.61
C PHE A 81 10.03 -44.09 13.24
N ASN A 82 10.01 -44.00 14.57
CA ASN A 82 10.41 -42.79 15.29
C ASN A 82 11.89 -42.45 15.10
N GLN A 83 12.77 -43.44 14.97
CA GLN A 83 14.20 -43.21 14.71
C GLN A 83 14.45 -42.47 13.38
N PHE A 84 13.58 -42.63 12.38
CA PHE A 84 13.70 -41.92 11.12
C PHE A 84 13.39 -40.42 11.22
N PHE A 85 12.57 -40.01 12.19
CA PHE A 85 12.22 -38.60 12.38
C PHE A 85 13.23 -37.84 13.24
N ILE A 86 14.15 -38.51 13.92
CA ILE A 86 15.21 -37.87 14.73
C ILE A 86 16.04 -36.88 13.88
N PRO A 87 16.60 -37.26 12.71
CA PRO A 87 17.32 -36.31 11.86
C PRO A 87 16.40 -35.26 11.21
N ALA A 88 15.09 -35.56 11.09
CA ALA A 88 14.07 -34.73 10.45
C ALA A 88 13.13 -34.07 11.49
N ALA A 89 13.69 -33.62 12.62
CA ALA A 89 12.90 -33.08 13.72
C ALA A 89 12.15 -31.79 13.34
N GLY A 90 12.69 -30.99 12.42
CA GLY A 90 12.02 -29.80 11.89
C GLY A 90 12.24 -28.50 12.67
N GLY A 91 13.27 -28.43 13.51
CA GLY A 91 13.55 -27.25 14.33
C GLY A 91 12.57 -27.06 15.49
N ASN A 92 12.77 -26.00 16.27
CA ASN A 92 11.98 -25.75 17.49
C ASN A 92 10.60 -25.15 17.21
N GLU A 93 10.48 -24.35 16.15
CA GLU A 93 9.26 -23.59 15.87
C GLU A 93 8.15 -24.48 15.28
N LEU A 94 8.41 -25.12 14.14
CA LEU A 94 7.41 -25.90 13.40
C LEU A 94 7.65 -27.41 13.48
N GLY A 95 8.81 -27.86 13.94
CA GLY A 95 9.18 -29.27 14.06
C GLY A 95 8.31 -30.06 15.02
N GLY A 96 8.56 -31.34 15.22
CA GLY A 96 7.76 -32.16 16.14
C GLY A 96 7.98 -33.66 15.99
N GLY A 97 7.13 -34.43 16.66
CA GLY A 97 7.16 -35.89 16.63
C GLY A 97 6.91 -36.49 15.24
N ALA A 98 7.02 -37.82 15.19
CA ALA A 98 6.71 -38.59 14.00
C ALA A 98 5.23 -38.45 13.62
N VAL A 99 4.96 -38.44 12.31
CA VAL A 99 3.63 -38.33 11.73
C VAL A 99 3.44 -39.42 10.69
N THR A 100 2.26 -40.02 10.62
CA THR A 100 1.99 -41.19 9.77
C THR A 100 1.56 -40.82 8.35
N SER A 101 1.16 -39.56 8.11
CA SER A 101 0.75 -39.07 6.80
C SER A 101 1.06 -37.59 6.62
N LEU A 102 1.07 -37.13 5.37
CA LEU A 102 1.19 -35.72 5.04
C LEU A 102 0.01 -34.90 5.58
N ASN A 103 -1.22 -35.42 5.55
CA ASN A 103 -2.37 -34.73 6.11
C ASN A 103 -2.24 -34.55 7.64
N ALA A 104 -1.70 -35.55 8.34
CA ALA A 104 -1.41 -35.44 9.77
C ALA A 104 -0.36 -34.35 10.04
N GLU A 105 0.69 -34.27 9.21
CA GLU A 105 1.67 -33.18 9.30
C GLU A 105 1.03 -31.81 9.09
N VAL A 106 0.25 -31.64 8.02
CA VAL A 106 -0.39 -30.38 7.67
C VAL A 106 -1.29 -29.90 8.82
N LYS A 107 -2.09 -30.80 9.42
CA LYS A 107 -2.89 -30.49 10.62
C LYS A 107 -2.01 -30.09 11.81
N ARG A 108 -0.96 -30.88 12.09
CA ARG A 108 -0.03 -30.61 13.19
C ARG A 108 0.62 -29.24 13.05
N VAL A 109 1.09 -28.90 11.85
CA VAL A 109 1.71 -27.61 11.53
C VAL A 109 0.70 -26.47 11.64
N GLN A 110 -0.54 -26.67 11.18
CA GLN A 110 -1.61 -25.69 11.36
C GLN A 110 -1.85 -25.38 12.86
N THR A 111 -1.91 -26.42 13.71
CA THR A 111 -2.03 -26.25 15.16
C THR A 111 -0.84 -25.47 15.72
N LYS A 112 0.40 -25.85 15.36
CA LYS A 112 1.60 -25.16 15.81
C LYS A 112 1.67 -23.69 15.39
N ILE A 113 1.28 -23.39 14.15
CA ILE A 113 1.23 -21.99 13.69
C ILE A 113 0.23 -21.20 14.53
N ASN A 114 -0.95 -21.76 14.83
CA ASN A 114 -1.91 -21.09 15.72
C ASN A 114 -1.33 -20.88 17.12
N GLU A 115 -0.65 -21.88 17.70
CA GLU A 115 0.03 -21.75 19.00
C GLU A 115 1.10 -20.64 18.99
N VAL A 116 1.93 -20.60 17.94
CA VAL A 116 2.93 -19.54 17.76
C VAL A 116 2.26 -18.17 17.68
N LEU A 117 1.19 -18.04 16.89
CA LEU A 117 0.46 -16.77 16.77
C LEU A 117 -0.23 -16.35 18.05
N ASP A 118 -0.77 -17.30 18.81
CA ASP A 118 -1.43 -17.03 20.09
C ASP A 118 -0.42 -16.65 21.18
N SER A 119 0.83 -17.10 21.07
CA SER A 119 1.93 -16.73 21.96
C SER A 119 2.52 -15.32 21.72
N LEU A 120 2.21 -14.68 20.58
CA LEU A 120 2.74 -13.36 20.24
C LEU A 120 1.88 -12.22 20.82
N ASP A 121 2.53 -11.24 21.43
CA ASP A 121 1.86 -10.06 21.98
C ASP A 121 1.53 -9.01 20.90
N GLY A 122 0.24 -8.70 20.77
CA GLY A 122 -0.28 -7.62 19.92
C GLY A 122 -0.45 -7.99 18.44
N ASP A 123 -1.46 -7.37 17.82
CA ASP A 123 -1.87 -7.67 16.45
C ASP A 123 -0.76 -7.40 15.43
N ALA A 124 0.06 -6.36 15.63
CA ALA A 124 1.17 -6.04 14.74
C ALA A 124 2.24 -7.17 14.68
N ALA A 125 2.52 -7.84 15.80
CA ALA A 125 3.45 -8.97 15.81
C ALA A 125 2.87 -10.18 15.06
N LYS A 126 1.59 -10.48 15.29
CA LYS A 126 0.85 -11.55 14.60
C LYS A 126 0.76 -11.32 13.10
N VAL A 127 0.44 -10.08 12.68
CA VAL A 127 0.40 -9.68 11.26
C VAL A 127 1.76 -9.88 10.60
N ARG A 128 2.86 -9.43 11.23
CA ARG A 128 4.21 -9.64 10.69
C ARG A 128 4.55 -11.12 10.54
N LYS A 129 4.20 -11.96 11.53
CA LYS A 129 4.48 -13.41 11.47
C LYS A 129 3.63 -14.11 10.39
N LEU A 130 2.34 -13.81 10.30
CA LEU A 130 1.46 -14.32 9.25
C LEU A 130 1.91 -13.89 7.85
N PHE A 131 2.30 -12.62 7.70
CA PHE A 131 2.83 -12.11 6.45
C PHE A 131 4.10 -12.84 6.04
N ALA A 132 5.02 -13.11 6.98
CA ALA A 132 6.23 -13.88 6.71
C ALA A 132 5.93 -15.30 6.21
N TYR A 133 4.92 -15.99 6.78
CA TYR A 133 4.50 -17.30 6.29
C TYR A 133 3.87 -17.24 4.89
N LEU A 134 3.11 -16.19 4.58
CA LEU A 134 2.32 -16.10 3.35
C LEU A 134 3.06 -15.49 2.16
N ILE A 135 4.02 -14.58 2.37
CA ILE A 135 4.59 -13.75 1.29
C ILE A 135 5.39 -14.54 0.23
N ASN A 136 5.88 -15.73 0.59
CA ASN A 136 6.66 -16.58 -0.32
C ASN A 136 5.82 -17.67 -1.01
N GLN A 137 4.57 -17.86 -0.57
CA GLN A 137 3.63 -18.82 -1.17
C GLN A 137 2.81 -18.36 -2.40
N PRO A 138 2.86 -17.12 -2.90
CA PRO A 138 2.19 -16.76 -4.16
C PRO A 138 2.87 -17.40 -5.36
N LYS A 139 2.08 -17.94 -6.30
CA LYS A 139 2.61 -18.45 -7.58
C LYS A 139 2.68 -17.34 -8.64
N THR A 140 1.93 -16.26 -8.44
CA THR A 140 1.85 -15.11 -9.35
C THR A 140 2.16 -13.80 -8.63
N PHE A 141 2.50 -12.78 -9.42
CA PHE A 141 2.75 -11.43 -8.90
C PHE A 141 1.48 -10.82 -8.28
N GLU A 142 0.32 -11.05 -8.89
CA GLU A 142 -0.97 -10.53 -8.42
C GLU A 142 -1.34 -11.09 -7.05
N GLU A 143 -1.14 -12.40 -6.86
CA GLU A 143 -1.34 -13.03 -5.56
C GLU A 143 -0.40 -12.45 -4.51
N ARG A 144 0.86 -12.15 -4.87
CA ARG A 144 1.83 -11.54 -3.96
C ARG A 144 1.44 -10.13 -3.55
N GLU A 145 1.01 -9.32 -4.50
CA GLU A 145 0.49 -7.99 -4.22
C GLU A 145 -0.82 -8.02 -3.43
N LYS A 146 -1.67 -9.03 -3.65
CA LYS A 146 -2.87 -9.26 -2.83
C LYS A 146 -2.51 -9.54 -1.36
N ILE A 147 -1.49 -10.35 -1.09
CA ILE A 147 -1.01 -10.57 0.29
C ILE A 147 -0.42 -9.29 0.90
N ARG A 148 0.30 -8.48 0.12
CA ARG A 148 0.83 -7.17 0.56
C ARG A 148 -0.28 -6.18 0.88
N SER A 149 -1.34 -6.12 0.06
CA SER A 149 -2.47 -5.23 0.31
C SER A 149 -3.28 -5.67 1.54
N MET A 150 -3.47 -6.98 1.74
CA MET A 150 -4.05 -7.53 2.98
C MET A 150 -3.26 -7.10 4.22
N ALA A 151 -1.92 -7.12 4.16
CA ALA A 151 -1.06 -6.73 5.29
C ALA A 151 -1.16 -5.23 5.65
N ASN A 152 -1.56 -4.38 4.71
CA ASN A 152 -1.73 -2.94 4.91
C ASN A 152 -3.18 -2.54 5.25
N ALA A 153 -4.12 -3.49 5.26
CA ALA A 153 -5.53 -3.21 5.55
C ALA A 153 -5.79 -3.03 7.06
N ASN A 154 -6.84 -2.27 7.42
CA ASN A 154 -7.23 -2.06 8.82
C ASN A 154 -7.58 -3.37 9.57
N ASN A 155 -8.02 -4.41 8.84
CA ASN A 155 -8.30 -5.75 9.36
C ASN A 155 -7.28 -6.80 8.88
N ALA A 156 -6.00 -6.40 8.72
CA ALA A 156 -4.92 -7.25 8.21
C ALA A 156 -4.81 -8.61 8.94
N LEU A 157 -4.96 -8.63 10.27
CA LEU A 157 -4.85 -9.85 11.06
C LEU A 157 -5.89 -10.89 10.65
N GLU A 158 -7.15 -10.47 10.54
CA GLU A 158 -8.27 -11.34 10.16
C GLU A 158 -8.12 -11.83 8.71
N GLN A 159 -7.80 -10.92 7.78
CA GLN A 159 -7.63 -11.28 6.36
C GLN A 159 -6.49 -12.28 6.15
N LEU A 160 -5.32 -12.03 6.75
CA LEU A 160 -4.16 -12.93 6.60
C LEU A 160 -4.38 -14.27 7.29
N ARG A 161 -5.00 -14.29 8.49
CA ARG A 161 -5.34 -15.54 9.19
C ARG A 161 -6.36 -16.35 8.39
N GLY A 162 -7.38 -15.69 7.83
CA GLY A 162 -8.38 -16.29 6.97
C GLY A 162 -7.76 -16.89 5.70
N GLU A 163 -6.87 -16.16 5.02
CA GLU A 163 -6.18 -16.63 3.82
C GLU A 163 -5.26 -17.83 4.11
N LEU A 164 -4.51 -17.83 5.22
CA LEU A 164 -3.70 -18.97 5.62
C LEU A 164 -4.58 -20.19 5.95
N SER A 165 -5.66 -19.99 6.71
CA SER A 165 -6.60 -21.06 7.08
C SER A 165 -7.27 -21.66 5.84
N ARG A 166 -7.68 -20.82 4.88
CA ARG A 166 -8.24 -21.24 3.59
C ARG A 166 -7.26 -22.13 2.83
N ARG A 167 -5.96 -21.81 2.82
CA ARG A 167 -4.93 -22.63 2.17
C ARG A 167 -4.80 -24.00 2.83
N PHE A 168 -4.76 -24.06 4.17
CA PHE A 168 -4.77 -25.32 4.91
C PHE A 168 -6.03 -26.15 4.63
N GLU A 169 -7.21 -25.52 4.61
CA GLU A 169 -8.49 -26.18 4.36
C GLU A 169 -8.55 -26.79 2.94
N VAL A 170 -8.14 -26.02 1.93
CA VAL A 170 -8.06 -26.48 0.53
C VAL A 170 -7.13 -27.68 0.39
N LEU A 171 -6.05 -27.76 1.17
CA LEU A 171 -5.12 -28.90 1.16
C LEU A 171 -5.63 -30.10 1.95
N LEU A 172 -6.41 -29.88 3.01
CA LEU A 172 -6.97 -30.94 3.85
C LEU A 172 -8.26 -31.52 3.29
N SER A 173 -8.96 -30.81 2.39
CA SER A 173 -10.14 -31.33 1.70
C SER A 173 -9.83 -32.68 1.03
N PRO A 174 -10.71 -33.70 1.18
CA PRO A 174 -10.45 -35.02 0.62
C PRO A 174 -10.31 -34.96 -0.90
N VAL A 175 -9.41 -35.78 -1.46
CA VAL A 175 -9.39 -35.98 -2.92
C VAL A 175 -10.63 -36.81 -3.24
N ALA A 176 -11.58 -36.24 -3.97
CA ALA A 176 -12.67 -37.03 -4.51
C ALA A 176 -12.07 -38.04 -5.49
N ARG A 177 -12.19 -39.33 -5.14
CA ARG A 177 -11.59 -40.45 -5.90
C ARG A 177 -12.34 -40.72 -7.20
N ASP A 178 -13.58 -40.22 -7.32
CA ASP A 178 -14.44 -40.37 -8.49
C ASP A 178 -14.67 -39.02 -9.16
N ALA A 179 -14.72 -39.03 -10.50
CA ALA A 179 -15.07 -37.88 -11.32
C ALA A 179 -16.48 -37.37 -10.99
N ALA A 180 -16.62 -36.57 -9.94
CA ALA A 180 -17.80 -35.76 -9.70
C ALA A 180 -17.99 -34.85 -10.92
N VAL A 181 -19.15 -35.01 -11.54
CA VAL A 181 -19.65 -34.10 -12.56
C VAL A 181 -20.37 -32.99 -11.82
N ASP A 182 -20.06 -31.73 -12.12
CA ASP A 182 -20.78 -30.61 -11.52
C ASP A 182 -22.26 -30.59 -11.95
N ALA A 183 -23.08 -29.74 -11.34
CA ALA A 183 -24.50 -29.61 -11.67
C ALA A 183 -24.74 -29.24 -13.15
N ASP A 184 -23.71 -28.70 -13.82
CA ASP A 184 -23.73 -28.27 -15.22
C ASP A 184 -23.22 -29.36 -16.19
N GLY A 185 -22.91 -30.57 -15.72
CA GLY A 185 -22.43 -31.65 -16.57
C GLY A 185 -20.93 -31.57 -16.91
N ARG A 186 -20.18 -30.61 -16.36
CA ARG A 186 -18.73 -30.48 -16.58
C ARG A 186 -17.99 -31.42 -15.64
N LYS A 187 -16.97 -32.09 -16.18
CA LYS A 187 -16.04 -32.86 -15.38
C LYS A 187 -15.25 -31.89 -14.51
N VAL A 188 -15.49 -31.92 -13.20
CA VAL A 188 -14.57 -31.30 -12.26
C VAL A 188 -13.29 -32.12 -12.36
N THR A 189 -12.21 -31.51 -12.84
CA THR A 189 -10.88 -32.15 -12.82
C THR A 189 -10.50 -32.31 -11.36
N HIS A 190 -10.63 -33.53 -10.84
CA HIS A 190 -10.19 -33.85 -9.49
C HIS A 190 -8.69 -33.69 -9.43
N ARG A 191 -8.21 -33.04 -8.36
CA ARG A 191 -6.79 -32.91 -8.10
C ARG A 191 -6.18 -34.31 -8.03
N THR A 192 -5.18 -34.56 -8.84
CA THR A 192 -4.46 -35.83 -8.76
C THR A 192 -3.74 -35.93 -7.41
N ILE A 193 -3.47 -37.14 -6.92
CA ILE A 193 -2.71 -37.32 -5.67
C ILE A 193 -1.33 -36.64 -5.77
N ALA A 194 -0.72 -36.69 -6.96
CA ALA A 194 0.54 -36.02 -7.25
C ALA A 194 0.42 -34.49 -7.12
N GLU A 195 -0.60 -33.89 -7.74
CA GLU A 195 -0.88 -32.45 -7.61
C GLU A 195 -1.09 -32.05 -6.15
N ARG A 196 -1.89 -32.79 -5.38
CA ARG A 196 -2.12 -32.47 -3.97
C ARG A 196 -0.85 -32.59 -3.13
N ARG A 197 -0.01 -33.60 -3.40
CA ARG A 197 1.31 -33.73 -2.73
C ARG A 197 2.20 -32.54 -3.06
N GLU A 198 2.22 -32.10 -4.31
CA GLU A 198 2.96 -30.91 -4.74
C GLU A 198 2.43 -29.64 -4.06
N GLU A 199 1.10 -29.45 -3.97
CA GLU A 199 0.51 -28.30 -3.29
C GLU A 199 0.82 -28.27 -1.78
N ILE A 200 0.78 -29.44 -1.11
CA ILE A 200 1.21 -29.58 0.29
C ILE A 200 2.69 -29.22 0.41
N GLY A 201 3.52 -29.75 -0.49
CA GLY A 201 4.94 -29.48 -0.48
C GLY A 201 5.26 -28.01 -0.69
N HIS A 202 4.57 -27.37 -1.61
CA HIS A 202 4.64 -25.93 -1.84
C HIS A 202 4.25 -25.13 -0.60
N LEU A 203 3.20 -25.52 0.14
CA LEU A 203 2.88 -24.88 1.41
C LEU A 203 4.03 -25.05 2.41
N LEU A 204 4.42 -26.30 2.71
CA LEU A 204 5.37 -26.61 3.77
C LEU A 204 6.77 -26.02 3.51
N TYR A 205 7.25 -26.06 2.27
CA TYR A 205 8.55 -25.53 1.87
C TYR A 205 8.68 -24.04 2.22
N HIS A 206 7.61 -23.26 2.06
CA HIS A 206 7.61 -21.81 2.25
C HIS A 206 7.36 -21.35 3.69
N LEU A 207 7.02 -22.25 4.62
CA LEU A 207 6.71 -21.86 6.00
C LEU A 207 7.94 -21.42 6.80
N SER A 208 9.11 -22.02 6.56
CA SER A 208 10.34 -21.64 7.26
C SER A 208 11.58 -21.89 6.40
N PRO A 209 12.54 -20.96 6.32
CA PRO A 209 13.81 -21.18 5.62
C PRO A 209 14.84 -21.97 6.45
N GLU A 210 14.51 -22.38 7.68
CA GLU A 210 15.43 -23.09 8.56
C GLU A 210 15.89 -24.43 7.95
N PRO A 211 17.20 -24.75 7.91
CA PRO A 211 17.70 -26.01 7.32
C PRO A 211 17.05 -27.25 7.93
N ALA A 212 16.91 -27.30 9.26
CA ALA A 212 16.27 -28.43 9.94
C ALA A 212 14.79 -28.62 9.53
N TRP A 213 14.10 -27.52 9.22
CA TRP A 213 12.75 -27.59 8.67
C TRP A 213 12.75 -28.12 7.23
N GLN A 214 13.69 -27.66 6.40
CA GLN A 214 13.82 -28.13 5.03
C GLN A 214 14.17 -29.63 4.95
N ASP A 215 15.03 -30.12 5.85
CA ASP A 215 15.34 -31.55 5.96
C ASP A 215 14.09 -32.37 6.32
N ARG A 216 13.22 -31.84 7.19
CA ARG A 216 11.93 -32.45 7.50
C ARG A 216 11.00 -32.44 6.30
N VAL A 217 10.85 -31.32 5.60
CA VAL A 217 9.99 -31.22 4.42
C VAL A 217 10.46 -32.17 3.32
N LEU A 218 11.77 -32.26 3.08
CA LEU A 218 12.37 -33.23 2.15
C LEU A 218 12.04 -34.68 2.55
N PHE A 219 12.20 -35.03 3.82
CA PHE A 219 11.87 -36.37 4.32
C PHE A 219 10.37 -36.70 4.16
N LEU A 220 9.49 -35.75 4.46
CA LEU A 220 8.04 -35.93 4.38
C LEU A 220 7.55 -36.08 2.94
N LEU A 221 8.04 -35.24 2.02
CA LEU A 221 7.58 -35.22 0.62
C LEU A 221 8.26 -36.27 -0.25
N GLY A 222 9.48 -36.68 0.13
CA GLY A 222 10.38 -37.42 -0.74
C GLY A 222 11.14 -36.51 -1.70
N GLN A 223 12.28 -37.00 -2.18
CA GLN A 223 13.19 -36.24 -3.04
C GLN A 223 12.52 -35.80 -4.34
N GLU A 224 11.72 -36.65 -4.98
CA GLU A 224 11.11 -36.34 -6.28
C GLU A 224 10.16 -35.14 -6.17
N THR A 225 9.24 -35.19 -5.20
CA THR A 225 8.25 -34.12 -5.01
C THR A 225 8.92 -32.85 -4.50
N TYR A 226 9.90 -32.96 -3.60
CA TYR A 226 10.63 -31.80 -3.09
C TYR A 226 11.36 -31.05 -4.21
N VAL A 227 12.09 -31.75 -5.08
CA VAL A 227 12.77 -31.14 -6.24
C VAL A 227 11.78 -30.48 -7.20
N GLY A 228 10.62 -31.11 -7.43
CA GLY A 228 9.54 -30.54 -8.22
C GLY A 228 9.03 -29.21 -7.64
N VAL A 229 8.73 -29.18 -6.34
CA VAL A 229 8.28 -27.96 -5.64
C VAL A 229 9.31 -26.84 -5.72
N VAL A 230 10.60 -27.13 -5.47
CA VAL A 230 11.68 -26.14 -5.55
C VAL A 230 11.82 -25.60 -6.98
N SER A 231 11.75 -26.47 -7.98
CA SER A 231 11.85 -26.09 -9.40
C SER A 231 10.67 -25.22 -9.83
N ASN A 232 9.45 -25.58 -9.42
CA ASN A 232 8.24 -24.82 -9.72
C ASN A 232 8.24 -23.47 -9.03
N GLN A 233 8.79 -23.38 -7.81
CA GLN A 233 8.98 -22.09 -7.14
C GLN A 233 10.01 -21.22 -7.86
N ALA A 234 11.15 -21.77 -8.25
CA ALA A 234 12.16 -21.03 -9.01
C ALA A 234 11.58 -20.48 -10.32
N ALA A 235 10.82 -21.29 -11.05
CA ALA A 235 10.11 -20.87 -12.26
C ALA A 235 9.10 -19.76 -11.98
N SER A 236 8.30 -19.88 -10.92
CA SER A 236 7.31 -18.87 -10.52
C SER A 236 7.99 -17.53 -10.15
N LEU A 237 9.11 -17.57 -9.42
CA LEU A 237 9.91 -16.40 -9.10
C LEU A 237 10.53 -15.75 -10.34
N GLN A 238 11.00 -16.53 -11.30
CA GLN A 238 11.51 -16.02 -12.56
C GLN A 238 10.41 -15.32 -13.37
N LEU A 239 9.21 -15.91 -13.45
CA LEU A 239 8.06 -15.29 -14.11
C LEU A 239 7.64 -13.98 -13.44
N MET A 240 7.61 -13.96 -12.10
CA MET A 240 7.34 -12.73 -11.33
C MET A 240 8.39 -11.64 -11.59
N ALA A 241 9.68 -12.01 -11.62
CA ALA A 241 10.76 -11.08 -11.90
C ALA A 241 10.66 -10.47 -13.30
N THR A 242 10.44 -11.30 -14.33
CA THR A 242 10.23 -10.84 -15.71
C THR A 242 9.03 -9.89 -15.80
N ARG A 243 7.91 -10.24 -15.16
CA ARG A 243 6.72 -9.39 -15.15
C ARG A 243 6.97 -8.04 -14.48
N LEU A 244 7.66 -8.03 -13.34
CA LEU A 244 8.01 -6.80 -12.65
C LEU A 244 8.91 -5.90 -13.53
N GLN A 245 9.86 -6.50 -14.25
CA GLN A 245 10.72 -5.76 -15.18
C GLN A 245 9.92 -5.13 -16.33
N THR A 246 8.92 -5.83 -16.87
CA THR A 246 7.99 -5.27 -17.87
C THR A 246 7.20 -4.10 -17.27
N ILE A 247 6.59 -4.25 -16.10
CA ILE A 247 5.84 -3.19 -15.43
C ILE A 247 6.72 -1.96 -15.19
N MET A 248 7.96 -2.14 -14.71
CA MET A 248 8.90 -1.04 -14.49
C MET A 248 9.25 -0.31 -15.79
N THR A 249 9.44 -1.05 -16.89
CA THR A 249 9.74 -0.46 -18.20
C THR A 249 8.56 0.35 -18.71
N ASP A 250 7.35 -0.20 -18.59
CA ASP A 250 6.11 0.48 -18.97
C ASP A 250 5.89 1.76 -18.13
N GLU A 251 6.08 1.67 -16.80
CA GLU A 251 5.98 2.83 -15.90
C GLU A 251 7.00 3.91 -16.21
N GLN A 252 8.25 3.55 -16.50
CA GLN A 252 9.28 4.51 -16.92
C GLN A 252 8.88 5.22 -18.22
N SER A 253 8.37 4.48 -19.20
CA SER A 253 7.92 5.04 -20.49
C SER A 253 6.73 6.00 -20.33
N LEU A 254 5.86 5.78 -19.33
CA LEU A 254 4.74 6.66 -19.01
C LEU A 254 5.14 7.84 -18.13
N PHE A 255 6.13 7.66 -17.25
CA PHE A 255 6.58 8.68 -16.31
C PHE A 255 7.29 9.83 -17.02
N GLU A 256 8.24 9.52 -17.92
CA GLU A 256 9.05 10.54 -18.60
C GLU A 256 8.22 11.62 -19.32
N PRO A 257 7.26 11.30 -20.21
CA PRO A 257 6.46 12.32 -20.89
C PRO A 257 5.58 13.13 -19.92
N ARG A 258 4.99 12.48 -18.90
CA ARG A 258 4.19 13.18 -17.88
C ARG A 258 5.04 14.13 -17.05
N TYR A 259 6.24 13.71 -16.69
CA TYR A 259 7.18 14.55 -15.97
C TYR A 259 7.60 15.76 -16.80
N GLN A 260 7.92 15.56 -18.09
CA GLN A 260 8.24 16.65 -19.01
C GLN A 260 7.06 17.62 -19.18
N GLU A 261 5.83 17.13 -19.31
CA GLU A 261 4.61 17.95 -19.37
C GLU A 261 4.45 18.82 -18.11
N LEU A 262 4.63 18.23 -16.91
CA LEU A 262 4.56 18.96 -15.65
C LEU A 262 5.65 20.04 -15.53
N VAL A 263 6.88 19.74 -15.98
CA VAL A 263 7.97 20.71 -16.01
C VAL A 263 7.64 21.88 -16.95
N GLN A 264 7.14 21.61 -18.16
CA GLN A 264 6.75 22.67 -19.10
C GLN A 264 5.61 23.53 -18.54
N LYS A 265 4.62 22.91 -17.89
CA LYS A 265 3.53 23.64 -17.22
C LYS A 265 4.05 24.51 -16.08
N ALA A 266 4.99 24.01 -15.27
CA ALA A 266 5.60 24.78 -14.20
C ALA A 266 6.39 25.99 -14.73
N LEU A 267 7.16 25.81 -15.82
CA LEU A 267 7.87 26.90 -16.48
C LEU A 267 6.92 27.95 -17.06
N PHE A 268 5.84 27.52 -17.71
CA PHE A 268 4.81 28.43 -18.22
C PHE A 268 4.15 29.25 -17.10
N LEU A 269 3.75 28.60 -16.02
CA LEU A 269 3.17 29.28 -14.86
C LEU A 269 4.16 30.25 -14.21
N ALA A 270 5.44 29.89 -14.14
CA ALA A 270 6.47 30.79 -13.63
C ALA A 270 6.64 32.05 -14.52
N LEU A 271 6.58 31.90 -15.84
CA LEU A 271 6.59 33.02 -16.78
C LEU A 271 5.33 33.88 -16.64
N GLU A 272 4.16 33.28 -16.47
CA GLU A 272 2.90 34.00 -16.25
C GLU A 272 2.95 34.83 -14.96
N VAL A 273 3.41 34.24 -13.86
CA VAL A 273 3.59 34.94 -12.58
C VAL A 273 4.56 36.11 -12.75
N ARG A 274 5.66 35.92 -13.46
CA ARG A 274 6.61 37.00 -13.76
C ARG A 274 5.95 38.11 -14.59
N SER A 275 5.21 37.77 -15.64
CA SER A 275 4.50 38.74 -16.49
C SER A 275 3.51 39.56 -15.67
N ARG A 276 2.66 38.89 -14.87
CA ARG A 276 1.69 39.56 -13.99
C ARG A 276 2.35 40.45 -12.94
N SER A 277 3.54 40.08 -12.44
CA SER A 277 4.28 40.92 -11.48
C SER A 277 4.77 42.23 -12.12
N VAL A 278 5.19 42.19 -13.39
CA VAL A 278 5.59 43.39 -14.15
C VAL A 278 4.38 44.28 -14.44
N GLU A 279 3.25 43.67 -14.85
CA GLU A 279 2.00 44.39 -15.07
C GLU A 279 1.51 45.08 -13.78
N LEU A 280 1.54 44.38 -12.65
CA LEU A 280 1.19 44.93 -11.35
C LEU A 280 2.08 46.12 -10.98
N ALA A 281 3.40 46.01 -11.18
CA ALA A 281 4.33 47.11 -10.92
C ALA A 281 4.03 48.34 -11.79
N SER A 282 3.67 48.13 -13.06
CA SER A 282 3.22 49.20 -13.98
C SER A 282 1.92 49.87 -13.50
N GLN A 283 0.93 49.09 -13.06
CA GLN A 283 -0.33 49.63 -12.54
C GLN A 283 -0.14 50.41 -11.24
N ILE A 284 0.76 49.96 -10.35
CA ILE A 284 1.14 50.70 -9.15
C ILE A 284 1.74 52.05 -9.53
N GLN A 285 2.66 52.08 -10.51
CA GLN A 285 3.27 53.32 -10.98
C GLN A 285 2.23 54.27 -11.58
N LEU A 286 1.35 53.77 -12.46
CA LEU A 286 0.29 54.58 -13.08
C LEU A 286 -0.67 55.17 -12.04
N THR A 287 -0.98 54.40 -11.00
CA THR A 287 -1.84 54.88 -9.90
C THR A 287 -1.16 55.99 -9.11
N ALA A 288 0.15 55.89 -8.86
CA ALA A 288 0.93 56.95 -8.22
C ALA A 288 1.00 58.23 -9.09
N ASP A 289 1.17 58.07 -10.41
CA ASP A 289 1.19 59.20 -11.35
C ASP A 289 -0.19 59.90 -11.40
N HIS A 290 -1.28 59.14 -11.47
CA HIS A 290 -2.64 59.68 -11.39
C HIS A 290 -2.92 60.38 -10.07
N GLN A 291 -2.48 59.82 -8.95
CA GLN A 291 -2.62 60.45 -7.64
C GLN A 291 -1.92 61.82 -7.60
N THR A 292 -0.71 61.90 -8.16
CA THR A 292 0.04 63.16 -8.27
C THR A 292 -0.69 64.19 -9.15
N LEU A 293 -1.29 63.76 -10.26
CA LEU A 293 -2.10 64.63 -11.13
C LEU A 293 -3.37 65.12 -10.44
N VAL A 294 -4.06 64.27 -9.69
CA VAL A 294 -5.24 64.65 -8.92
C VAL A 294 -4.88 65.72 -7.89
N GLU A 295 -3.81 65.51 -7.12
CA GLU A 295 -3.31 66.49 -6.14
C GLU A 295 -2.94 67.83 -6.79
N ALA A 296 -2.28 67.81 -7.95
CA ALA A 296 -1.97 69.01 -8.71
C ALA A 296 -3.23 69.75 -9.19
N ARG A 297 -4.25 69.03 -9.70
CA ARG A 297 -5.52 69.61 -10.13
C ARG A 297 -6.32 70.17 -8.97
N GLU A 298 -6.32 69.51 -7.81
CA GLU A 298 -6.96 70.02 -6.60
C GLU A 298 -6.32 71.34 -6.16
N ALA A 299 -4.98 71.43 -6.21
CA ALA A 299 -4.25 72.65 -5.92
C ALA A 299 -4.55 73.78 -6.93
N GLU A 300 -4.59 73.49 -8.24
CA GLU A 300 -5.00 74.45 -9.27
C GLU A 300 -6.43 74.96 -9.04
N VAL A 301 -7.38 74.06 -8.77
CA VAL A 301 -8.77 74.42 -8.47
C VAL A 301 -8.84 75.32 -7.23
N ALA A 302 -8.06 75.04 -6.20
CA ALA A 302 -7.99 75.88 -5.01
C ALA A 302 -7.43 77.28 -5.33
N ALA A 303 -6.35 77.37 -6.13
CA ALA A 303 -5.76 78.63 -6.56
C ALA A 303 -6.73 79.48 -7.40
N VAL A 304 -7.39 78.88 -8.39
CA VAL A 304 -8.40 79.56 -9.22
C VAL A 304 -9.58 80.04 -8.37
N LYS A 305 -10.03 79.26 -7.38
CA LYS A 305 -11.08 79.71 -6.44
C LYS A 305 -10.64 80.92 -5.62
N MET A 306 -9.38 80.98 -5.17
CA MET A 306 -8.83 82.13 -4.46
C MET A 306 -8.74 83.37 -5.36
N GLU A 307 -8.24 83.23 -6.58
CA GLU A 307 -8.19 84.33 -7.57
C GLU A 307 -9.58 84.86 -7.89
N LEU A 308 -10.55 83.97 -8.09
CA LEU A 308 -11.94 84.34 -8.35
C LEU A 308 -12.58 85.05 -7.16
N ALA A 309 -12.28 84.63 -5.92
CA ALA A 309 -12.71 85.33 -4.73
C ALA A 309 -12.09 86.74 -4.62
N LYS A 310 -10.79 86.87 -4.93
CA LYS A 310 -10.08 88.15 -4.97
C LYS A 310 -10.67 89.08 -6.05
N ALA A 311 -10.85 88.60 -7.27
CA ALA A 311 -11.43 89.36 -8.37
C ALA A 311 -12.87 89.84 -8.04
N ARG A 312 -13.68 88.99 -7.38
CA ARG A 312 -15.01 89.39 -6.87
C ARG A 312 -14.93 90.50 -5.84
N GLN A 313 -13.97 90.42 -4.91
CA GLN A 313 -13.77 91.45 -3.90
C GLN A 313 -13.29 92.77 -4.52
N GLU A 314 -12.31 92.73 -5.43
CA GLU A 314 -11.84 93.91 -6.16
C GLU A 314 -12.95 94.56 -7.01
N THR A 315 -13.79 93.74 -7.65
CA THR A 315 -14.97 94.22 -8.38
C THR A 315 -15.95 94.92 -7.45
N LYS A 316 -16.22 94.34 -6.28
CA LYS A 316 -17.10 94.94 -5.25
C LYS A 316 -16.55 96.28 -4.75
N ASP A 317 -15.26 96.34 -4.45
CA ASP A 317 -14.60 97.57 -4.00
C ASP A 317 -14.58 98.64 -5.10
N GLY A 318 -14.39 98.22 -6.36
CA GLY A 318 -14.50 99.08 -7.54
C GLY A 318 -15.89 99.67 -7.71
N LEU A 319 -16.96 98.88 -7.54
CA LEU A 319 -18.34 99.35 -7.58
C LEU A 319 -18.65 100.36 -6.46
N VAL A 320 -18.12 100.15 -5.25
CA VAL A 320 -18.26 101.11 -4.13
C VAL A 320 -17.56 102.44 -4.46
N LYS A 321 -16.34 102.39 -5.02
CA LYS A 321 -15.62 103.60 -5.46
C LYS A 321 -16.37 104.34 -6.57
N LEU A 322 -16.88 103.63 -7.56
CA LEU A 322 -17.67 104.21 -8.65
C LEU A 322 -18.92 104.92 -8.10
N ALA A 323 -19.68 104.26 -7.23
CA ALA A 323 -20.84 104.88 -6.58
C ALA A 323 -20.47 106.13 -5.77
N GLY A 324 -19.32 106.12 -5.09
CA GLY A 324 -18.80 107.30 -4.38
C GLY A 324 -18.43 108.45 -5.32
N LEU A 325 -17.80 108.17 -6.46
CA LEU A 325 -17.48 109.16 -7.49
C LEU A 325 -18.75 109.73 -8.15
N GLU A 326 -19.74 108.89 -8.43
CA GLU A 326 -21.05 109.33 -8.91
C GLU A 326 -21.72 110.28 -7.92
N GLN A 327 -21.71 109.95 -6.63
CA GLN A 327 -22.25 110.82 -5.57
C GLN A 327 -21.50 112.16 -5.49
N GLN A 328 -20.16 112.15 -5.59
CA GLN A 328 -19.36 113.38 -5.65
C GLN A 328 -19.67 114.20 -6.90
N ALA A 329 -19.82 113.57 -8.07
CA ALA A 329 -20.19 114.25 -9.31
C ALA A 329 -21.58 114.89 -9.20
N PHE A 330 -22.56 114.21 -8.59
CA PHE A 330 -23.88 114.77 -8.28
C PHE A 330 -23.79 115.94 -7.30
N GLN A 331 -22.96 115.85 -6.26
CA GLN A 331 -22.77 116.93 -5.30
C GLN A 331 -22.14 118.17 -5.96
N ILE A 332 -21.12 117.97 -6.80
CA ILE A 332 -20.50 119.05 -7.60
C ILE A 332 -21.51 119.65 -8.57
N GLN A 333 -22.32 118.84 -9.26
CA GLN A 333 -23.40 119.35 -10.12
C GLN A 333 -24.41 120.19 -9.34
N ARG A 334 -24.75 119.77 -8.11
CA ARG A 334 -25.62 120.52 -7.22
C ARG A 334 -24.98 121.83 -6.75
N GLU A 335 -23.71 121.82 -6.34
CA GLU A 335 -22.95 123.00 -5.93
C GLU A 335 -22.78 123.99 -7.09
N ILE A 336 -22.53 123.51 -8.31
CA ILE A 336 -22.51 124.33 -9.53
C ILE A 336 -23.90 124.93 -9.77
N GLY A 337 -24.96 124.14 -9.60
CA GLY A 337 -26.34 124.62 -9.69
C GLY A 337 -26.63 125.73 -8.68
N GLU A 338 -26.31 125.52 -7.39
CA GLU A 338 -26.46 126.50 -6.32
C GLU A 338 -25.60 127.76 -6.57
N ALA A 339 -24.37 127.61 -7.07
CA ALA A 339 -23.50 128.72 -7.43
C ALA A 339 -24.04 129.52 -8.63
N LEU A 340 -24.56 128.84 -9.65
CA LEU A 340 -25.23 129.49 -10.78
C LEU A 340 -26.48 130.24 -10.34
N ASP A 341 -27.32 129.64 -9.49
CA ASP A 341 -28.49 130.31 -8.90
C ASP A 341 -28.07 131.55 -8.08
N THR A 342 -26.96 131.46 -7.35
CA THR A 342 -26.38 132.59 -6.60
C THR A 342 -25.88 133.69 -7.54
N ILE A 343 -25.21 133.33 -8.64
CA ILE A 343 -24.78 134.29 -9.68
C ILE A 343 -25.99 134.97 -10.31
N VAL A 344 -27.02 134.21 -10.70
CA VAL A 344 -28.27 134.76 -11.25
C VAL A 344 -28.96 135.67 -10.23
N GLY A 345 -28.95 135.30 -8.95
CA GLY A 345 -29.43 136.13 -7.85
C GLY A 345 -28.64 137.44 -7.71
N LEU A 346 -27.31 137.37 -7.73
CA LEU A 346 -26.43 138.53 -7.71
C LEU A 346 -26.58 139.41 -8.95
N GLU A 347 -26.75 138.85 -10.14
CA GLU A 347 -27.06 139.58 -11.37
C GLU A 347 -28.42 140.29 -11.26
N SER A 348 -29.43 139.65 -10.69
CA SER A 348 -30.73 140.25 -10.41
C SER A 348 -30.61 141.40 -9.41
N ASP A 349 -29.81 141.25 -8.36
CA ASP A 349 -29.56 142.30 -7.36
C ASP A 349 -28.69 143.44 -7.91
N ILE A 350 -27.72 143.16 -8.78
CA ILE A 350 -26.96 144.16 -9.54
C ILE A 350 -27.93 144.91 -10.46
N ARG A 351 -28.80 144.22 -11.21
CA ARG A 351 -29.83 144.88 -12.02
C ARG A 351 -30.77 145.74 -11.19
N LYS A 352 -31.18 145.30 -9.99
CA LYS A 352 -31.97 146.14 -9.08
C LYS A 352 -31.20 147.37 -8.58
N ARG A 353 -29.89 147.27 -8.37
CA ARG A 353 -29.02 148.40 -7.99
C ARG A 353 -28.75 149.34 -9.17
N GLU A 354 -28.63 148.83 -10.39
CA GLU A 354 -28.48 149.63 -11.61
C GLU A 354 -29.80 150.32 -12.03
N VAL A 355 -30.95 149.67 -11.80
CA VAL A 355 -32.29 150.27 -12.02
C VAL A 355 -32.72 151.18 -10.85
N GLY A 356 -32.13 151.03 -9.67
CA GLY A 356 -32.44 151.81 -8.46
C GLY A 356 -31.53 153.02 -8.19
N SER A 357 -30.37 153.15 -8.86
CA SER A 357 -29.41 154.25 -8.68
C SER A 357 -29.55 155.37 -9.73
N GLY A 358 -30.75 155.55 -10.28
CA GLY A 358 -31.10 156.60 -11.23
C GLY A 358 -32.35 157.35 -10.81
N ARG A 359 -32.37 157.89 -9.59
CA ARG A 359 -33.29 158.95 -9.18
C ARG A 359 -32.61 159.89 -8.20
#